data_AF-A0A1M2ZA14-F1
#
_entry.id   AF-A0A1M2ZA14-F1
#
_cell.length_a   1.000
_cell.length_b   1.000
_cell.length_c   1.000
_cell.angle_alpha   90.00
_cell.angle_beta   90.00
_cell.angle_gamma   90.00
#
_symmetry.space_group_name_H-M   'P 1'
#
loop_
_entity.id
_entity.type
_entity.pdbx_description
1 polymer ?
#
loop_
_entity_poly.entity_id
_entity_poly.type
_entity_poly.pdbx_seq_one_letter_code
_entity_poly.pdbx_strand_id
1 'polypeptide(L)'
;MSLDGRKEINDKLRVTPNGKGCYDTIVPKYQKLVKERGTKNYYVRGTFTRENFDFTADLMHLYELGFHELSIEPVVSDSNLSFALTEKDIEKAKAEYETLALKILSLKKAGESINFFHFMIDLDQGPCAIKRLRGCSCGNEYVAVTPNGDIYPCHQFVGMDDFKMGSLHDGSLNSEMKQFFSTANIFNKKECGRCWARFYCSGGCNANSHQYAGDMFSPHVLSCELEKKRIECAVMIKADLAN
;
A
#
# COMPACT_ATOMS: atom_id res chain seq x y z
N MET A 1 0.21 1.69 -12.64
CA MET A 1 -0.55 0.82 -13.56
C MET A 1 -1.12 -0.30 -12.74
N SER A 2 -2.42 -0.58 -12.80
CA SER A 2 -3.03 -1.58 -11.91
C SER A 2 -3.18 -2.93 -12.60
N LEU A 3 -2.58 -3.97 -12.01
CA LEU A 3 -2.55 -5.35 -12.51
C LEU A 3 -2.20 -6.27 -11.34
N ASP A 4 -3.07 -7.21 -11.02
CA ASP A 4 -3.00 -7.94 -9.75
C ASP A 4 -2.09 -9.18 -9.77
N GLY A 5 -1.57 -9.57 -10.94
CA GLY A 5 -0.72 -10.75 -11.08
C GLY A 5 -1.04 -11.56 -12.32
N ARG A 6 -1.15 -12.89 -12.12
CA ARG A 6 -1.58 -13.83 -13.16
C ARG A 6 -2.96 -13.47 -13.69
N LYS A 7 -3.28 -13.93 -14.90
CA LYS A 7 -4.52 -13.56 -15.60
C LYS A 7 -5.77 -13.92 -14.81
N GLU A 8 -5.83 -15.14 -14.32
CA GLU A 8 -6.94 -15.68 -13.55
C GLU A 8 -7.15 -14.93 -12.21
N ILE A 9 -6.09 -14.39 -11.63
CA ILE A 9 -6.16 -13.57 -10.42
C ILE A 9 -6.67 -12.17 -10.76
N ASN A 10 -6.08 -11.53 -11.78
CA ASN A 10 -6.48 -10.20 -12.22
C ASN A 10 -7.94 -10.16 -12.67
N ASP A 11 -8.35 -11.07 -13.54
CA ASP A 11 -9.66 -11.05 -14.18
C ASP A 11 -10.79 -11.47 -13.23
N LYS A 12 -10.46 -12.04 -12.07
CA LYS A 12 -11.44 -12.37 -11.01
C LYS A 12 -12.05 -11.12 -10.36
N LEU A 13 -11.26 -10.06 -10.19
CA LEU A 13 -11.70 -8.82 -9.51
C LEU A 13 -11.67 -7.59 -10.42
N ARG A 14 -10.81 -7.57 -11.46
CA ARG A 14 -10.71 -6.45 -12.40
C ARG A 14 -11.51 -6.74 -13.66
N VAL A 15 -12.82 -6.58 -13.54
CA VAL A 15 -13.75 -6.78 -14.65
C VAL A 15 -14.19 -5.45 -15.26
N THR A 16 -14.45 -5.47 -16.56
CA THR A 16 -15.10 -4.37 -17.27
C THR A 16 -16.61 -4.34 -16.95
N PRO A 17 -17.37 -3.28 -17.30
CA PRO A 17 -18.80 -3.19 -17.00
C PRO A 17 -19.66 -4.35 -17.56
N ASN A 18 -19.16 -5.07 -18.56
CA ASN A 18 -19.83 -6.25 -19.11
C ASN A 18 -19.41 -7.58 -18.43
N GLY A 19 -18.67 -7.51 -17.33
CA GLY A 19 -18.21 -8.66 -16.55
C GLY A 19 -16.98 -9.38 -17.10
N LYS A 20 -16.44 -8.98 -18.26
CA LYS A 20 -15.23 -9.60 -18.82
C LYS A 20 -13.97 -9.09 -18.13
N GLY A 21 -13.02 -10.00 -17.92
CA GLY A 21 -11.66 -9.69 -17.48
C GLY A 21 -10.95 -8.68 -18.38
N CYS A 22 -9.97 -7.98 -17.82
CA CYS A 22 -9.26 -6.88 -18.49
C CYS A 22 -7.79 -7.19 -18.81
N TYR A 23 -7.25 -8.31 -18.35
CA TYR A 23 -5.83 -8.67 -18.43
C TYR A 23 -5.27 -8.55 -19.86
N ASP A 24 -5.89 -9.23 -20.82
CA ASP A 24 -5.44 -9.24 -22.23
C ASP A 24 -5.47 -7.85 -22.87
N THR A 25 -6.31 -6.96 -22.34
CA THR A 25 -6.40 -5.58 -22.83
C THR A 25 -5.33 -4.68 -22.21
N ILE A 26 -5.01 -4.86 -20.92
CA ILE A 26 -4.13 -3.94 -20.19
C ILE A 26 -2.66 -4.32 -20.28
N VAL A 27 -2.31 -5.62 -20.30
CA VAL A 27 -0.90 -6.06 -20.28
C VAL A 27 -0.10 -5.55 -21.49
N PRO A 28 -0.56 -5.70 -22.75
CA PRO A 28 0.18 -5.17 -23.89
C PRO A 28 0.33 -3.65 -23.86
N LYS A 29 -0.68 -2.94 -23.32
CA LYS A 29 -0.66 -1.47 -23.18
C LYS A 29 0.36 -1.03 -22.13
N TYR A 30 0.43 -1.74 -21.01
CA TYR A 30 1.41 -1.46 -19.95
C TYR A 30 2.84 -1.76 -20.43
N GLN A 31 3.07 -2.89 -21.12
CA GLN A 31 4.38 -3.20 -21.70
C GLN A 31 4.80 -2.13 -22.72
N LYS A 32 3.88 -1.70 -23.59
CA LYS A 32 4.13 -0.59 -24.53
C LYS A 32 4.49 0.71 -23.79
N LEU A 33 3.71 1.07 -22.77
CA LEU A 33 3.97 2.28 -21.97
C LEU A 33 5.34 2.23 -21.30
N VAL A 34 5.70 1.10 -20.69
CA VAL A 34 7.01 0.92 -20.03
C VAL A 34 8.15 1.05 -21.04
N LYS A 35 8.04 0.41 -22.20
CA LYS A 35 9.03 0.53 -23.28
C LYS A 35 9.20 1.97 -23.77
N GLU A 36 8.11 2.73 -23.86
CA GLU A 36 8.12 4.13 -24.33
C GLU A 36 8.55 5.15 -23.25
N ARG A 37 8.47 4.80 -21.96
CA ARG A 37 8.86 5.71 -20.87
C ARG A 37 10.36 5.92 -20.72
N GLY A 38 11.18 5.03 -21.27
CA GLY A 38 12.64 5.07 -21.12
C GLY A 38 13.05 5.05 -19.65
N THR A 39 13.69 6.12 -19.18
CA THR A 39 14.18 6.26 -17.79
C THR A 39 13.14 6.78 -16.79
N LYS A 40 11.91 7.06 -17.22
CA LYS A 40 10.88 7.62 -16.33
C LYS A 40 10.25 6.53 -15.46
N ASN A 41 10.31 6.71 -14.14
CA ASN A 41 9.76 5.81 -13.12
C ASN A 41 8.30 5.42 -13.40
N TYR A 42 7.95 4.18 -13.10
CA TYR A 42 6.59 3.65 -13.11
C TYR A 42 6.45 2.64 -11.98
N TYR A 43 5.22 2.21 -11.69
CA TYR A 43 4.98 1.00 -10.90
C TYR A 43 3.81 0.22 -11.49
N VAL A 44 3.95 -1.11 -11.53
CA VAL A 44 2.81 -2.03 -11.61
C VAL A 44 2.35 -2.32 -10.18
N ARG A 45 1.08 -1.99 -9.91
CA ARG A 45 0.45 -2.10 -8.60
C ARG A 45 -0.62 -3.19 -8.66
N GLY A 46 -0.40 -4.26 -7.91
CA GLY A 46 -1.39 -5.31 -7.64
C GLY A 46 -1.98 -5.21 -6.25
N THR A 47 -3.10 -5.90 -6.06
CA THR A 47 -3.72 -6.15 -4.76
C THR A 47 -3.88 -7.65 -4.57
N PHE A 48 -3.37 -8.21 -3.47
CA PHE A 48 -3.64 -9.59 -3.09
C PHE A 48 -4.76 -9.68 -2.07
N THR A 49 -5.47 -10.80 -2.12
CA THR A 49 -6.69 -11.09 -1.36
C THR A 49 -6.59 -12.49 -0.76
N ARG A 50 -7.64 -12.96 -0.08
CA ARG A 50 -7.72 -14.38 0.35
C ARG A 50 -7.71 -15.37 -0.81
N GLU A 51 -7.99 -14.91 -2.02
CA GLU A 51 -8.05 -15.72 -3.24
C GLU A 51 -6.67 -15.99 -3.85
N ASN A 52 -5.62 -15.29 -3.42
CA ASN A 52 -4.27 -15.39 -3.95
C ASN A 52 -3.22 -15.11 -2.87
N PHE A 53 -3.20 -15.95 -1.83
CA PHE A 53 -2.17 -15.88 -0.81
C PHE A 53 -0.77 -16.19 -1.33
N ASP A 54 -0.64 -16.89 -2.46
CA ASP A 54 0.61 -17.17 -3.15
C ASP A 54 1.04 -15.97 -4.02
N PHE A 55 0.94 -14.74 -3.49
CA PHE A 55 1.20 -13.52 -4.26
C PHE A 55 2.66 -13.37 -4.72
N THR A 56 3.59 -14.21 -4.24
CA THR A 56 4.92 -14.34 -4.86
C THR A 56 4.80 -14.80 -6.31
N ALA A 57 3.91 -15.75 -6.61
CA ALA A 57 3.69 -16.22 -7.97
C ALA A 57 3.13 -15.10 -8.87
N ASP A 58 2.23 -14.28 -8.32
CA ASP A 58 1.71 -13.10 -8.99
C ASP A 58 2.81 -12.08 -9.29
N LEU A 59 3.69 -11.81 -8.33
CA LEU A 59 4.82 -10.91 -8.54
C LEU A 59 5.80 -11.44 -9.59
N MET A 60 6.12 -12.73 -9.53
CA MET A 60 7.04 -13.37 -10.48
C MET A 60 6.47 -13.40 -11.89
N HIS A 61 5.16 -13.62 -12.04
CA HIS A 61 4.49 -13.50 -13.32
C HIS A 61 4.64 -12.09 -13.92
N LEU A 62 4.49 -11.04 -13.11
CA LEU A 62 4.71 -9.66 -13.57
C LEU A 62 6.18 -9.40 -13.94
N TYR A 63 7.10 -9.96 -13.17
CA TYR A 63 8.53 -9.93 -13.47
C TYR A 63 8.85 -10.57 -14.84
N GLU A 64 8.30 -11.75 -15.11
CA GLU A 64 8.47 -12.49 -16.37
C GLU A 64 7.87 -11.75 -17.57
N LEU A 65 6.85 -10.91 -17.36
CA LEU A 65 6.32 -10.00 -18.38
C LEU A 65 7.23 -8.80 -18.68
N GLY A 66 8.35 -8.65 -17.97
CA GLY A 66 9.33 -7.58 -18.14
C GLY A 66 9.07 -6.35 -17.28
N PHE A 67 8.30 -6.47 -16.19
CA PHE A 67 8.10 -5.38 -15.25
C PHE A 67 9.05 -5.49 -14.05
N HIS A 68 9.87 -4.46 -13.84
CA HIS A 68 10.87 -4.46 -12.76
C HIS A 68 10.50 -3.57 -11.56
N GLU A 69 9.59 -2.61 -11.75
CA GLU A 69 9.07 -1.74 -10.69
C GLU A 69 7.69 -2.22 -10.23
N LEU A 70 7.66 -3.00 -9.15
CA LEU A 70 6.50 -3.78 -8.71
C LEU A 70 6.04 -3.40 -7.31
N SER A 71 4.74 -3.47 -7.09
CA SER A 71 4.11 -3.28 -5.79
C SER A 71 2.88 -4.16 -5.70
N ILE A 72 2.75 -5.00 -4.67
CA ILE A 72 1.55 -5.77 -4.38
C ILE A 72 1.17 -5.51 -2.92
N GLU A 73 -0.09 -5.14 -2.70
CA GLU A 73 -0.61 -4.75 -1.38
C GLU A 73 -1.76 -5.63 -0.91
N PRO A 74 -1.97 -5.78 0.41
CA PRO A 74 -3.10 -6.53 0.91
C PRO A 74 -4.36 -5.73 0.60
N VAL A 75 -5.42 -6.42 0.23
CA VAL A 75 -6.75 -5.83 0.23
C VAL A 75 -7.07 -5.36 1.64
N VAL A 76 -7.65 -4.17 1.70
CA VAL A 76 -8.27 -3.64 2.90
C VAL A 76 -9.71 -3.33 2.52
N SER A 77 -10.64 -4.03 3.16
CA SER A 77 -12.06 -3.99 2.85
C SER A 77 -12.88 -4.46 4.04
N ASP A 78 -14.20 -4.35 3.95
CA ASP A 78 -15.12 -4.98 4.92
C ASP A 78 -14.81 -6.49 5.06
N SER A 79 -14.63 -6.95 6.30
CA SER A 79 -14.34 -8.34 6.64
C SER A 79 -15.43 -9.34 6.23
N ASN A 80 -16.63 -8.87 5.91
CA ASN A 80 -17.73 -9.71 5.42
C ASN A 80 -17.58 -10.10 3.94
N LEU A 81 -16.70 -9.43 3.18
CA LEU A 81 -16.47 -9.77 1.78
C LEU A 81 -15.60 -11.02 1.69
N SER A 82 -15.93 -11.93 0.76
CA SER A 82 -15.27 -13.23 0.63
C SER A 82 -13.76 -13.14 0.37
N PHE A 83 -13.33 -12.08 -0.32
CA PHE A 83 -11.93 -11.83 -0.65
C PHE A 83 -11.16 -11.06 0.43
N ALA A 84 -11.85 -10.50 1.44
CA ALA A 84 -11.23 -9.66 2.47
C ALA A 84 -10.27 -10.44 3.35
N LEU A 85 -9.11 -9.87 3.65
CA LEU A 85 -8.20 -10.42 4.65
C LEU A 85 -8.71 -10.17 6.06
N THR A 86 -8.51 -11.13 6.95
CA THR A 86 -8.87 -11.04 8.37
C THR A 86 -7.65 -11.31 9.25
N GLU A 87 -7.77 -11.08 10.56
CA GLU A 87 -6.68 -11.40 11.50
C GLU A 87 -6.26 -12.87 11.48
N LYS A 88 -7.17 -13.79 11.12
CA LYS A 88 -6.87 -15.22 10.99
C LYS A 88 -5.90 -15.52 9.84
N ASP A 89 -5.78 -14.60 8.89
CA ASP A 89 -4.97 -14.74 7.70
C ASP A 89 -3.55 -14.17 7.86
N ILE A 90 -3.27 -13.52 9.00
CA ILE A 90 -2.00 -12.79 9.25
C ILE A 90 -0.80 -13.71 9.07
N GLU A 91 -0.77 -14.85 9.74
CA GLU A 91 0.40 -15.73 9.73
C GLU A 91 0.62 -16.34 8.34
N LYS A 92 -0.46 -16.60 7.59
CA LYS A 92 -0.37 -17.07 6.20
C LYS A 92 0.23 -16.01 5.27
N ALA A 93 -0.24 -14.76 5.38
CA ALA A 93 0.30 -13.65 4.59
C ALA A 93 1.75 -13.32 5.00
N LYS A 94 2.09 -13.45 6.28
CA LYS A 94 3.47 -13.26 6.77
C LYS A 94 4.42 -14.29 6.17
N ALA A 95 4.04 -15.57 6.17
CA ALA A 95 4.83 -16.62 5.56
C ALA A 95 5.06 -16.35 4.06
N GLU A 96 4.05 -15.86 3.34
CA GLU A 96 4.22 -15.51 1.93
C GLU A 96 5.19 -14.34 1.73
N TYR A 97 5.18 -13.32 2.59
CA TYR A 97 6.18 -12.24 2.51
C TYR A 97 7.61 -12.77 2.69
N GLU A 98 7.82 -13.78 3.54
CA GLU A 98 9.13 -14.42 3.70
C GLU A 98 9.53 -15.17 2.42
N THR A 99 8.61 -15.93 1.82
CA THR A 99 8.82 -16.56 0.50
C THR A 99 9.22 -15.53 -0.56
N LEU A 100 8.48 -14.42 -0.64
CA LEU A 100 8.77 -13.35 -1.59
C LEU A 100 10.14 -12.70 -1.33
N ALA A 101 10.49 -12.47 -0.06
CA ALA A 101 11.75 -11.87 0.33
C ALA A 101 12.95 -12.74 -0.07
N LEU A 102 12.87 -14.05 0.17
CA LEU A 102 13.89 -15.02 -0.23
C LEU A 102 14.02 -15.09 -1.76
N LYS A 103 12.89 -15.03 -2.49
CA LYS A 103 12.90 -15.02 -3.96
C LYS A 103 13.57 -13.76 -4.52
N ILE A 104 13.22 -12.58 -4.00
CA ILE A 104 13.83 -11.30 -4.39
C ILE A 104 15.32 -11.28 -4.05
N LEU A 105 15.70 -11.80 -2.88
CA LEU A 105 17.10 -11.89 -2.47
C LEU A 105 17.91 -12.77 -3.44
N SER A 106 17.36 -13.93 -3.81
CA SER A 106 17.96 -14.83 -4.79
C SER A 106 18.17 -14.16 -6.15
N LEU A 107 17.17 -13.41 -6.65
CA LEU A 107 17.29 -12.64 -7.90
C LEU A 107 18.39 -11.58 -7.81
N LYS A 108 18.42 -10.81 -6.72
CA LYS A 108 19.45 -9.78 -6.50
C LYS A 108 20.86 -10.38 -6.45
N LYS A 109 21.04 -11.53 -5.78
CA LYS A 109 22.31 -12.27 -5.75
C LYS A 109 22.73 -12.81 -7.11
N ALA A 110 21.77 -13.14 -7.98
CA ALA A 110 22.03 -13.52 -9.37
C ALA A 110 22.33 -12.33 -10.30
N GLY A 111 22.36 -11.09 -9.78
CA GLY A 111 22.57 -9.88 -10.57
C GLY A 111 21.33 -9.41 -11.32
N GLU A 112 20.15 -9.97 -11.04
CA GLU A 112 18.89 -9.55 -11.64
C GLU A 112 18.30 -8.32 -10.92
N SER A 113 17.61 -7.48 -11.69
CA SER A 113 17.04 -6.24 -11.19
C SER A 113 15.55 -6.38 -10.97
N ILE A 114 15.14 -6.33 -9.70
CA ILE A 114 13.74 -6.26 -9.29
C ILE A 114 13.60 -5.30 -8.10
N ASN A 115 12.64 -4.38 -8.24
CA ASN A 115 12.30 -3.39 -7.24
C ASN A 115 10.88 -3.68 -6.75
N PHE A 116 10.78 -4.14 -5.51
CA PHE A 116 9.51 -4.32 -4.83
C PHE A 116 9.31 -3.20 -3.81
N PHE A 117 8.30 -2.36 -4.03
CA PHE A 117 8.09 -1.13 -3.28
C PHE A 117 8.10 -1.32 -1.76
N HIS A 118 7.45 -2.38 -1.25
CA HIS A 118 7.32 -2.62 0.18
C HIS A 118 8.55 -3.20 0.87
N PHE A 119 9.59 -3.57 0.11
CA PHE A 119 10.90 -3.93 0.67
C PHE A 119 11.94 -2.83 0.46
N MET A 120 11.53 -1.67 -0.08
CA MET A 120 12.39 -0.50 -0.12
C MET A 120 12.40 0.16 1.25
N ILE A 121 13.51 0.01 1.95
CA ILE A 121 13.74 0.66 3.25
C ILE A 121 15.05 1.44 3.23
N ASP A 122 14.97 2.66 3.76
CA ASP A 122 16.12 3.48 4.11
C ASP A 122 16.41 3.23 5.61
N LEU A 123 17.60 2.72 5.93
CA LEU A 123 18.00 2.45 7.31
C LEU A 123 18.76 3.63 7.94
N ASP A 124 19.26 4.56 7.13
CA ASP A 124 20.01 5.73 7.60
C ASP A 124 19.04 6.84 8.04
N GLN A 125 17.86 6.92 7.40
CA GLN A 125 16.68 7.73 7.76
C GLN A 125 16.89 9.25 7.93
N GLY A 126 18.14 9.74 7.86
CA GLY A 126 18.55 11.10 8.15
C GLY A 126 18.17 11.59 9.56
N PRO A 127 18.58 12.81 9.96
CA PRO A 127 18.29 13.34 11.29
C PRO A 127 16.85 13.88 11.46
N CYS A 128 16.08 14.00 10.37
CA CYS A 128 14.81 14.74 10.38
C CYS A 128 13.64 13.91 10.93
N ALA A 129 13.32 14.11 12.21
CA ALA A 129 12.19 13.47 12.87
C ALA A 129 10.85 13.74 12.17
N ILE A 130 10.65 14.93 11.60
CA ILE A 130 9.41 15.35 10.93
C ILE A 130 9.00 14.37 9.82
N LYS A 131 9.95 13.85 9.04
CA LYS A 131 9.64 12.89 7.95
C LYS A 131 8.99 11.61 8.49
N ARG A 132 9.38 11.19 9.71
CA ARG A 132 8.90 9.97 10.37
C ARG A 132 7.54 10.15 11.06
N LEU A 133 7.07 11.39 11.17
CA LEU A 133 5.81 11.75 11.85
C LEU A 133 4.66 12.00 10.89
N ARG A 134 4.94 12.25 9.61
CA ARG A 134 3.94 12.69 8.63
C ARG A 134 3.14 11.55 8.02
N GLY A 135 3.70 10.34 7.93
CA GLY A 135 3.05 9.23 7.22
C GLY A 135 2.60 9.66 5.82
N CYS A 136 1.41 9.24 5.39
CA CYS A 136 0.81 9.71 4.13
C CYS A 136 0.25 11.14 4.19
N SER A 137 0.19 11.74 5.38
CA SER A 137 -0.29 13.10 5.63
C SER A 137 -1.74 13.40 5.20
N CYS A 138 -2.59 12.36 5.11
CA CYS A 138 -4.00 12.53 4.75
C CYS A 138 -4.71 13.52 5.67
N GLY A 139 -5.50 14.42 5.09
CA GLY A 139 -6.21 15.47 5.80
C GLY A 139 -5.34 16.62 6.30
N ASN A 140 -4.02 16.57 6.17
CA ASN A 140 -3.13 17.65 6.60
C ASN A 140 -2.36 18.28 5.43
N GLU A 141 -1.35 17.59 4.91
CA GLU A 141 -0.58 18.06 3.74
C GLU A 141 -1.00 17.37 2.44
N TYR A 142 -1.83 16.33 2.53
CA TYR A 142 -2.43 15.62 1.42
C TYR A 142 -3.95 15.61 1.55
N VAL A 143 -4.65 15.89 0.45
CA VAL A 143 -6.12 15.84 0.34
C VAL A 143 -6.53 15.22 -0.99
N ALA A 144 -7.74 14.68 -1.05
CA ALA A 144 -8.41 14.29 -2.27
C ALA A 144 -9.42 15.36 -2.67
N VAL A 145 -9.60 15.54 -3.99
CA VAL A 145 -10.61 16.42 -4.56
C VAL A 145 -11.50 15.60 -5.49
N THR A 146 -12.81 15.68 -5.31
CA THR A 146 -13.79 14.98 -6.15
C THR A 146 -14.03 15.75 -7.46
N PRO A 147 -14.66 15.12 -8.49
CA PRO A 147 -15.05 15.84 -9.71
C PRO A 147 -15.98 17.04 -9.46
N ASN A 148 -16.72 17.04 -8.35
CA ASN A 148 -17.60 18.14 -7.93
C ASN A 148 -16.86 19.24 -7.15
N GLY A 149 -15.53 19.15 -7.05
CA GLY A 149 -14.72 20.13 -6.32
C GLY A 149 -14.69 19.94 -4.80
N ASP A 150 -15.34 18.92 -4.25
CA ASP A 150 -15.34 18.66 -2.80
C ASP A 150 -13.97 18.15 -2.33
N ILE A 151 -13.52 18.64 -1.18
CA ILE A 151 -12.21 18.30 -0.59
C ILE A 151 -12.42 17.30 0.54
N TYR A 152 -11.64 16.21 0.54
CA TYR A 152 -11.65 15.16 1.58
C TYR A 152 -10.21 14.83 2.04
N PRO A 153 -10.02 14.22 3.23
CA PRO A 153 -8.69 13.90 3.75
C PRO A 153 -7.85 13.00 2.85
N CYS A 154 -8.49 12.01 2.21
CA CYS A 154 -7.91 11.22 1.13
C CYS A 154 -9.05 10.52 0.37
N HIS A 155 -8.69 9.76 -0.67
CA HIS A 155 -9.66 9.05 -1.50
C HIS A 155 -10.50 8.02 -0.72
N GLN A 156 -10.02 7.50 0.41
CA GLN A 156 -10.75 6.54 1.24
C GLN A 156 -11.89 7.18 2.07
N PHE A 157 -11.89 8.51 2.23
CA PHE A 157 -12.93 9.25 2.93
C PHE A 157 -13.96 9.89 1.98
N VAL A 158 -13.74 9.80 0.66
CA VAL A 158 -14.66 10.36 -0.33
C VAL A 158 -16.00 9.63 -0.24
N GLY A 159 -17.09 10.40 -0.12
CA GLY A 159 -18.44 9.87 0.09
C GLY A 159 -18.84 9.71 1.56
N MET A 160 -17.95 10.02 2.51
CA MET A 160 -18.28 10.11 3.93
C MET A 160 -18.50 11.57 4.31
N ASP A 161 -19.75 12.05 4.32
CA ASP A 161 -20.07 13.48 4.46
C ASP A 161 -19.44 14.15 5.70
N ASP A 162 -19.31 13.42 6.81
CA ASP A 162 -18.65 13.88 8.05
C ASP A 162 -17.17 14.25 7.85
N PHE A 163 -16.55 13.77 6.78
CA PHE A 163 -15.15 14.03 6.43
C PHE A 163 -15.00 15.04 5.28
N LYS A 164 -16.08 15.70 4.83
CA LYS A 164 -15.95 16.78 3.86
C LYS A 164 -15.20 17.96 4.50
N MET A 165 -14.01 18.24 3.98
CA MET A 165 -13.15 19.31 4.46
C MET A 165 -13.48 20.67 3.84
N GLY A 166 -14.15 20.72 2.69
CA GLY A 166 -14.43 21.99 2.01
C GLY A 166 -14.72 21.82 0.53
N SER A 167 -14.57 22.90 -0.23
CA SER A 167 -14.86 22.93 -1.67
C SER A 167 -13.91 23.88 -2.41
N LEU A 168 -13.50 23.49 -3.61
CA LEU A 168 -12.78 24.36 -4.54
C LEU A 168 -13.64 25.51 -5.08
N HIS A 169 -14.97 25.37 -5.07
CA HIS A 169 -15.87 26.37 -5.65
C HIS A 169 -15.97 27.64 -4.81
N ASP A 170 -15.92 27.50 -3.48
CA ASP A 170 -15.95 28.61 -2.54
C ASP A 170 -14.60 28.84 -1.84
N GLY A 171 -13.60 27.98 -2.10
CA GLY A 171 -12.28 28.05 -1.48
C GLY A 171 -12.28 27.67 0.00
N SER A 172 -13.36 27.08 0.52
CA SER A 172 -13.47 26.67 1.91
C SER A 172 -12.53 25.52 2.24
N LEU A 173 -11.94 25.56 3.44
CA LEU A 173 -11.16 24.46 4.00
C LEU A 173 -11.30 24.45 5.53
N ASN A 174 -11.72 23.30 6.06
CA ASN A 174 -11.91 23.06 7.47
C ASN A 174 -10.55 22.91 8.15
N SER A 175 -10.09 24.00 8.75
CA SER A 175 -8.80 24.06 9.45
C SER A 175 -8.78 23.23 10.73
N GLU A 176 -9.92 23.03 11.39
CA GLU A 176 -10.03 22.19 12.59
C GLU A 176 -9.86 20.71 12.23
N MET A 177 -10.50 20.25 11.15
CA MET A 177 -10.31 18.90 10.64
C MET A 177 -8.86 18.69 10.19
N LYS A 178 -8.27 19.69 9.52
CA LYS A 178 -6.85 19.65 9.17
C LYS A 178 -5.96 19.47 10.41
N GLN A 179 -6.21 20.27 11.45
CA GLN A 179 -5.49 20.18 12.72
C GLN A 179 -5.70 18.81 13.38
N PHE A 180 -6.93 18.29 13.40
CA PHE A 180 -7.24 16.95 13.91
C PHE A 180 -6.41 15.87 13.22
N PHE A 181 -6.40 15.83 11.89
CA PHE A 181 -5.61 14.84 11.13
C PHE A 181 -4.10 14.99 11.36
N SER A 182 -3.60 16.20 11.61
CA SER A 182 -2.18 16.41 11.97
C SER A 182 -1.79 15.72 13.29
N THR A 183 -2.75 15.53 14.20
CA THR A 183 -2.53 14.85 15.47
C THR A 183 -2.62 13.32 15.37
N ALA A 184 -3.20 12.77 14.30
CA ALA A 184 -3.35 11.33 14.10
C ALA A 184 -2.03 10.66 13.65
N ASN A 185 -1.02 10.70 14.54
CA ASN A 185 0.34 10.24 14.29
C ASN A 185 0.84 9.29 15.41
N ILE A 186 2.07 8.80 15.27
CA ILE A 186 2.66 7.77 16.16
C ILE A 186 2.73 8.15 17.65
N PHE A 187 2.66 9.43 18.00
CA PHE A 187 2.68 9.86 19.40
C PHE A 187 1.32 9.79 20.07
N ASN A 188 0.24 9.92 19.30
CA ASN A 188 -1.12 9.92 19.82
C ASN A 188 -1.85 8.60 19.60
N LYS A 189 -1.31 7.69 18.77
CA LYS A 189 -1.81 6.32 18.63
C LYS A 189 -1.28 5.44 19.77
N LYS A 190 -2.18 4.93 20.62
CA LYS A 190 -1.85 4.30 21.92
C LYS A 190 -0.85 3.14 21.79
N GLU A 191 -1.00 2.33 20.75
CA GLU A 191 -0.23 1.11 20.51
C GLU A 191 1.11 1.43 19.84
N CYS A 192 1.21 2.53 19.09
CA CYS A 192 2.45 2.96 18.43
C CYS A 192 3.55 3.35 19.43
N GLY A 193 3.17 3.82 20.62
CA GLY A 193 4.11 4.21 21.69
C GLY A 193 5.05 3.09 22.15
N ARG A 194 4.67 1.81 21.94
CA ARG A 194 5.48 0.62 22.29
C ARG A 194 5.91 -0.21 21.07
N CYS A 195 5.58 0.24 19.86
CA CYS A 195 5.86 -0.50 18.63
C CYS A 195 7.28 -0.22 18.14
N TRP A 196 8.06 -1.28 17.89
CA TRP A 196 9.43 -1.18 17.37
C TRP A 196 9.48 -0.60 15.94
N ALA A 197 8.43 -0.80 15.14
CA ALA A 197 8.35 -0.37 13.75
C ALA A 197 7.88 1.08 13.55
N ARG A 198 7.52 1.81 14.62
CA ARG A 198 6.81 3.10 14.54
C ARG A 198 7.51 4.16 13.69
N PHE A 199 8.84 4.16 13.67
CA PHE A 199 9.63 5.14 12.91
C PHE A 199 9.85 4.76 11.44
N TYR A 200 9.48 3.54 11.06
CA TYR A 200 9.48 3.08 9.68
C TYR A 200 8.07 3.17 9.07
N CYS A 201 7.03 2.79 9.82
CA CYS A 201 5.64 2.80 9.31
C CYS A 201 4.91 4.14 9.47
N SER A 202 5.44 5.06 10.28
CA SER A 202 4.85 6.39 10.56
C SER A 202 3.39 6.38 11.07
N GLY A 203 2.93 5.27 11.66
CA GLY A 203 1.60 5.16 12.28
C GLY A 203 0.51 4.53 11.41
N GLY A 204 0.85 4.06 10.20
CA GLY A 204 -0.07 3.32 9.33
C GLY A 204 -1.14 4.20 8.67
N CYS A 205 -2.18 3.55 8.15
CA CYS A 205 -3.26 4.21 7.41
C CYS A 205 -4.35 4.73 8.36
N ASN A 206 -4.53 6.05 8.40
CA ASN A 206 -5.58 6.72 9.16
C ASN A 206 -7.00 6.33 8.70
N ALA A 207 -7.21 6.10 7.41
CA ALA A 207 -8.49 5.58 6.93
C ALA A 207 -8.79 4.18 7.49
N ASN A 208 -7.78 3.29 7.55
CA ASN A 208 -7.99 1.95 8.09
C ASN A 208 -8.24 1.98 9.59
N SER A 209 -7.52 2.84 10.32
CA SER A 209 -7.78 3.13 11.74
C SER A 209 -9.24 3.50 11.96
N HIS A 210 -9.74 4.50 11.24
CA HIS A 210 -11.12 4.95 11.38
C HIS A 210 -12.14 3.87 10.98
N GLN A 211 -12.01 3.28 9.79
CA GLN A 211 -13.03 2.40 9.22
C GLN A 211 -13.07 1.01 9.86
N TYR A 212 -11.91 0.45 10.24
CA TYR A 212 -11.81 -0.94 10.68
C TYR A 212 -11.40 -1.11 12.14
N ALA A 213 -10.75 -0.10 12.75
CA ALA A 213 -10.49 -0.09 14.19
C ALA A 213 -11.48 0.79 14.97
N GLY A 214 -12.38 1.51 14.28
CA GLY A 214 -13.43 2.34 14.85
C GLY A 214 -12.98 3.69 15.39
N ASP A 215 -11.67 3.97 15.39
CA ASP A 215 -11.10 5.23 15.87
C ASP A 215 -9.81 5.58 15.11
N MET A 216 -9.63 6.87 14.82
CA MET A 216 -8.44 7.39 14.15
C MET A 216 -7.15 7.16 14.97
N PHE A 217 -7.24 7.10 16.30
CA PHE A 217 -6.09 6.92 17.20
C PHE A 217 -5.84 5.46 17.60
N SER A 218 -6.62 4.52 17.07
CA SER A 218 -6.36 3.08 17.19
C SER A 218 -5.87 2.53 15.84
N PRO A 219 -4.65 1.98 15.76
CA PRO A 219 -4.14 1.38 14.54
C PRO A 219 -4.87 0.08 14.22
N HIS A 220 -5.13 -0.16 12.94
CA HIS A 220 -5.73 -1.40 12.46
C HIS A 220 -4.73 -2.57 12.56
N VAL A 221 -5.02 -3.54 13.44
CA VAL A 221 -4.11 -4.64 13.83
C VAL A 221 -3.59 -5.42 12.62
N LEU A 222 -4.48 -5.88 11.74
CA LEU A 222 -4.12 -6.61 10.52
C LEU A 222 -3.11 -5.81 9.67
N SER A 223 -3.37 -4.52 9.41
CA SER A 223 -2.45 -3.68 8.64
C SER A 223 -1.09 -3.53 9.34
N CYS A 224 -1.08 -3.38 10.67
CA CYS A 224 0.17 -3.26 11.44
C CYS A 224 1.00 -4.54 11.44
N GLU A 225 0.39 -5.72 11.56
CA GLU A 225 1.10 -6.99 11.54
C GLU A 225 1.77 -7.26 10.19
N LEU A 226 1.08 -6.96 9.08
CA LEU A 226 1.64 -7.12 7.74
C LEU A 226 2.75 -6.10 7.46
N GLU A 227 2.58 -4.85 7.91
CA GLU A 227 3.60 -3.81 7.76
C GLU A 227 4.88 -4.12 8.55
N LYS A 228 4.75 -4.62 9.79
CA LYS A 228 5.90 -5.09 10.57
C LYS A 228 6.67 -6.19 9.85
N LYS A 229 5.96 -7.17 9.28
CA LYS A 229 6.61 -8.26 8.53
C LYS A 229 7.31 -7.75 7.28
N ARG A 230 6.72 -6.80 6.54
CA ARG A 230 7.39 -6.17 5.39
C ARG A 230 8.70 -5.50 5.78
N ILE A 231 8.71 -4.78 6.91
CA ILE A 231 9.92 -4.16 7.45
C ILE A 231 10.95 -5.23 7.85
N GLU A 232 10.53 -6.30 8.54
CA GLU A 232 11.42 -7.43 8.88
C GLU A 232 12.09 -8.02 7.63
N CYS A 233 11.29 -8.31 6.59
CA CYS A 233 11.79 -8.83 5.31
C CYS A 233 12.75 -7.85 4.63
N ALA A 234 12.43 -6.55 4.61
CA ALA A 234 13.27 -5.51 4.01
C ALA A 234 14.63 -5.41 4.72
N VAL A 235 14.63 -5.42 6.06
CA VAL A 235 15.84 -5.41 6.89
C VAL A 235 16.66 -6.68 6.65
N MET A 236 16.02 -7.85 6.59
CA MET A 236 16.70 -9.12 6.30
C MET A 236 17.43 -9.06 4.95
N ILE A 237 16.75 -8.62 3.88
CA ILE A 237 17.37 -8.49 2.55
C ILE A 237 18.57 -7.55 2.59
N LYS A 238 18.44 -6.39 3.26
CA LYS A 238 19.54 -5.41 3.40
C LYS A 238 20.72 -5.99 4.18
N ALA A 239 20.47 -6.68 5.28
CA ALA A 239 21.50 -7.28 6.11
C ALA A 239 22.26 -8.38 5.38
N ASP A 240 21.56 -9.22 4.60
CA ASP A 240 22.18 -10.29 3.83
C ASP A 240 23.04 -9.75 2.67
N LEU A 241 22.57 -8.73 1.94
CA LEU A 241 23.32 -8.10 0.83
C LEU A 241 24.49 -7.20 1.29
N ALA A 242 24.58 -6.87 2.57
CA ALA A 242 25.69 -6.11 3.13
C ALA A 242 26.91 -6.97 3.48
N ASN A 243 26.76 -8.30 3.46
CA ASN A 243 27.83 -9.29 3.65
C ASN A 243 28.40 -9.75 2.30
#